data_AF-A0A3D3PM25-F1
#
_entry.id   AF-A0A3D3PM25-F1
#
_cell.length_a   1.000
_cell.length_b   1.000
_cell.length_c   1.000
_cell.angle_alpha   90.00
_cell.angle_beta   90.00
_cell.angle_gamma   90.00
#
_symmetry.space_group_name_H-M   'P 1'
#
loop_
_entity.id
_entity.type
_entity.pdbx_description
1 polymer ?
#
loop_
_entity_poly.entity_id
_entity_poly.type
_entity_poly.pdbx_seq_one_letter_code
_entity_poly.pdbx_strand_id
1 'polypeptide(L)'
;MSAPHYSPSSFARLGFGVGLRAPHYRDFLEHRPKADWLEIHTENFFARGGWDSHVVRQLRRDYPISLHGVGLGIGSARGFSERHLQRVHEVVQRIEPALVSEHLCWGAVDDRHLNDLLPLSLTQEALALVCQRVERIQETLGRQILLENVSTYLRYRDDAMSEAEFLAAVAARTGCGLLLDINNLFVNQCNHQEDALAALASIAPHRVGEIHLAGHLVTPDAVIDHHGARVAAEVWALYEAALRRFGPVSTLIEWDTDIPALEVLLSEAQKAREIALRVLRVEDNAGPEPSATVSGSTQLLPLSEQQLAFSSALADPRAEPAVRHLFKGEPQRSEQRFALYRGNLSATWDKTLSAAYPVLHGLVGAEFFSALARAYGFAHPSQSGDLNRFGAHFSDFLQDFAHVAQYPYFPDMARLEWALHTAHYADNAPALDPAELAQWSPQVLDGAHLLFHPACRLLASEWAVVELWQAHQADSEVAFPAEIARPDYGLVTRPHWRASVLRLAAGSYAALSALRQGRTLGAALDAALDVDPAFDLGTCLQQWLTQGVFVAIALPAMQ
;
A
#
# COMPACT_ATOMS: atom_id res chain seq x y z
N MET A 1 -9.55 24.71 -29.47
CA MET A 1 -8.80 23.44 -29.57
C MET A 1 -9.73 22.35 -29.12
N SER A 2 -10.11 21.47 -30.03
CA SER A 2 -11.17 20.48 -29.84
C SER A 2 -10.73 19.43 -28.82
N ALA A 3 -11.63 19.09 -27.88
CA ALA A 3 -11.42 18.01 -26.92
C ALA A 3 -11.08 16.70 -27.66
N PRO A 4 -10.18 15.85 -27.13
CA PRO A 4 -9.88 14.57 -27.74
C PRO A 4 -11.15 13.71 -27.75
N HIS A 5 -11.63 13.40 -28.96
CA HIS A 5 -12.64 12.35 -29.16
C HIS A 5 -12.01 11.00 -28.81
N TYR A 6 -12.26 10.52 -27.59
CA TYR A 6 -12.03 9.12 -27.26
C TYR A 6 -13.10 8.29 -27.99
N SER A 7 -12.67 7.41 -28.90
CA SER A 7 -13.51 6.33 -29.42
C SER A 7 -14.04 5.52 -28.22
N PRO A 8 -15.27 4.97 -28.24
CA PRO A 8 -15.72 4.06 -27.18
C PRO A 8 -14.91 2.77 -27.25
N SER A 9 -13.72 2.77 -26.63
CA SER A 9 -12.86 1.60 -26.56
C SER A 9 -13.48 0.61 -25.60
N SER A 10 -13.83 -0.58 -26.09
CA SER A 10 -14.12 -1.71 -25.23
C SER A 10 -12.92 -1.98 -24.33
N PHE A 11 -13.12 -2.09 -23.02
CA PHE A 11 -12.07 -2.48 -22.07
C PHE A 11 -11.40 -3.79 -22.48
N ALA A 12 -10.12 -3.94 -22.11
CA ALA A 12 -9.38 -5.16 -22.38
C ALA A 12 -10.08 -6.36 -21.70
N ARG A 13 -10.40 -7.41 -22.46
CA ARG A 13 -10.95 -8.66 -21.95
C ARG A 13 -9.81 -9.58 -21.55
N LEU A 14 -9.34 -9.43 -20.31
CA LEU A 14 -8.19 -10.15 -19.78
C LEU A 14 -8.54 -11.58 -19.34
N GLY A 15 -9.82 -11.91 -19.15
CA GLY A 15 -10.24 -13.20 -18.62
C GLY A 15 -10.25 -13.21 -17.10
N PHE A 16 -9.68 -14.25 -16.49
CA PHE A 16 -9.78 -14.51 -15.05
C PHE A 16 -8.43 -14.38 -14.36
N GLY A 17 -8.32 -13.40 -13.47
CA GLY A 17 -7.09 -13.03 -12.77
C GLY A 17 -7.18 -13.26 -11.26
N VAL A 18 -6.06 -13.00 -10.59
CA VAL A 18 -5.95 -13.08 -9.13
C VAL A 18 -5.13 -11.90 -8.59
N GLY A 19 -5.47 -11.44 -7.38
CA GLY A 19 -4.65 -10.48 -6.66
C GLY A 19 -3.28 -11.07 -6.33
N LEU A 20 -2.20 -10.43 -6.75
CA LEU A 20 -0.84 -10.83 -6.42
C LEU A 20 -0.45 -10.17 -5.08
N ARG A 21 -0.09 -11.01 -4.10
CA ARG A 21 0.41 -10.58 -2.78
C ARG A 21 1.78 -11.21 -2.52
N ALA A 22 2.57 -10.59 -1.64
CA ALA A 22 3.95 -10.99 -1.37
C ALA A 22 4.16 -12.50 -1.06
N PRO A 23 3.27 -13.18 -0.31
CA PRO A 23 3.39 -14.62 -0.07
C PRO A 23 3.42 -15.47 -1.35
N HIS A 24 2.80 -15.02 -2.45
CA HIS A 24 2.71 -15.77 -3.71
C HIS A 24 3.82 -15.44 -4.71
N TYR A 25 4.67 -14.43 -4.44
CA TYR A 25 5.67 -13.96 -5.40
C TYR A 25 6.60 -15.08 -5.90
N ARG A 26 7.08 -15.92 -4.97
CA ARG A 26 8.00 -17.01 -5.30
C ARG A 26 7.33 -18.02 -6.23
N ASP A 27 6.10 -18.43 -5.92
CA ASP A 27 5.37 -19.42 -6.71
C ASP A 27 5.09 -18.92 -8.13
N PHE A 28 4.75 -17.64 -8.29
CA PHE A 28 4.55 -17.04 -9.61
C PHE A 28 5.85 -16.95 -10.42
N LEU A 29 6.98 -16.61 -9.78
CA LEU A 29 8.28 -16.55 -10.45
C LEU A 29 8.80 -17.93 -10.88
N GLU A 30 8.66 -18.94 -10.01
CA GLU A 30 9.21 -20.28 -10.22
C GLU A 30 8.31 -21.14 -11.13
N HIS A 31 7.00 -21.11 -10.90
CA HIS A 31 6.07 -22.07 -11.53
C HIS A 31 5.23 -21.49 -12.66
N ARG A 32 5.10 -20.16 -12.75
CA ARG A 32 4.23 -19.46 -13.73
C ARG A 32 2.85 -20.12 -13.84
N PRO A 33 2.08 -20.17 -12.75
CA PRO A 33 0.78 -20.82 -12.72
C PRO A 33 -0.19 -20.17 -13.71
N LYS A 34 -1.25 -20.90 -14.09
CA LYS A 34 -2.25 -20.42 -15.04
C LYS A 34 -3.22 -19.43 -14.38
N ALA A 35 -2.89 -18.15 -14.45
CA ALA A 35 -3.80 -17.02 -14.27
C ALA A 35 -3.78 -16.18 -15.55
N ASP A 36 -4.91 -15.61 -15.98
CA ASP A 36 -4.92 -14.87 -17.25
C ASP A 36 -4.30 -13.46 -17.08
N TRP A 37 -4.32 -12.90 -15.87
CA TRP A 37 -3.74 -11.60 -15.51
C TRP A 37 -3.58 -11.48 -13.98
N LEU A 38 -2.84 -10.46 -13.53
CA LEU A 38 -2.57 -10.20 -12.11
C LEU A 38 -2.95 -8.78 -11.72
N GLU A 39 -3.49 -8.60 -10.52
CA GLU A 39 -3.68 -7.28 -9.93
C GLU A 39 -2.68 -7.03 -8.80
N ILE A 40 -2.22 -5.79 -8.69
CA ILE A 40 -1.40 -5.31 -7.59
C ILE A 40 -1.91 -3.96 -7.07
N HIS A 41 -1.69 -3.70 -5.78
CA HIS A 41 -1.97 -2.38 -5.19
C HIS A 41 -0.90 -1.37 -5.59
N THR A 42 -1.34 -0.27 -6.19
CA THR A 42 -0.46 0.74 -6.81
C THR A 42 0.56 1.31 -5.83
N GLU A 43 0.12 1.66 -4.62
CA GLU A 43 0.91 2.30 -3.58
C GLU A 43 2.12 1.45 -3.14
N ASN A 44 2.00 0.12 -3.16
CA ASN A 44 3.09 -0.80 -2.79
C ASN A 44 4.28 -0.71 -3.76
N PHE A 45 4.08 -0.12 -4.94
CA PHE A 45 5.09 0.00 -5.98
C PHE A 45 5.54 1.44 -6.20
N PHE A 46 5.29 2.38 -5.28
CA PHE A 46 5.88 3.71 -5.46
C PHE A 46 7.41 3.72 -5.38
N ALA A 47 8.00 2.78 -4.64
CA ALA A 47 9.44 2.54 -4.65
C ALA A 47 9.89 2.08 -6.05
N ARG A 48 11.04 2.56 -6.53
CA ARG A 48 11.60 2.15 -7.84
C ARG A 48 12.50 0.91 -7.73
N GLY A 49 12.82 0.50 -6.52
CA GLY A 49 13.67 -0.64 -6.22
C GLY A 49 13.02 -1.66 -5.30
N GLY A 50 13.83 -2.60 -4.82
CA GLY A 50 13.40 -3.66 -3.92
C GLY A 50 12.92 -4.92 -4.61
N TRP A 51 12.62 -5.92 -3.78
CA TRP A 51 12.19 -7.26 -4.22
C TRP A 51 10.86 -7.20 -4.99
N ASP A 52 9.88 -6.48 -4.46
CA ASP A 52 8.55 -6.31 -5.06
C ASP A 52 8.65 -5.73 -6.47
N SER A 53 9.43 -4.65 -6.64
CA SER A 53 9.71 -4.05 -7.94
C SER A 53 10.46 -4.98 -8.90
N HIS A 54 11.27 -5.91 -8.39
CA HIS A 54 11.91 -6.95 -9.20
C HIS A 54 10.88 -7.97 -9.67
N VAL A 55 10.05 -8.50 -8.75
CA VAL A 55 9.02 -9.50 -9.03
C VAL A 55 8.07 -9.01 -10.11
N VAL A 56 7.44 -7.84 -9.93
CA VAL A 56 6.46 -7.32 -10.90
C VAL A 56 7.10 -7.06 -12.27
N ARG A 57 8.37 -6.63 -12.31
CA ARG A 57 9.10 -6.43 -13.57
C ARG A 57 9.33 -7.74 -14.33
N GLN A 58 9.54 -8.85 -13.62
CA GLN A 58 9.63 -10.18 -14.25
C GLN A 58 8.25 -10.64 -14.70
N LEU A 59 7.25 -10.60 -13.81
CA LEU A 59 5.92 -11.15 -14.08
C LEU A 59 5.16 -10.39 -15.16
N ARG A 60 5.33 -9.06 -15.29
CA ARG A 60 4.65 -8.28 -16.34
C ARG A 60 5.01 -8.68 -17.77
N ARG A 61 6.06 -9.48 -17.96
CA ARG A 61 6.45 -10.04 -19.27
C ARG A 61 5.54 -11.18 -19.69
N ASP A 62 4.98 -11.89 -18.72
CA ASP A 62 4.20 -13.10 -18.89
C ASP A 62 2.72 -12.87 -18.59
N TYR A 63 2.40 -11.90 -17.73
CA TYR A 63 1.03 -11.58 -17.28
C TYR A 63 0.69 -10.10 -17.52
N PRO A 64 -0.46 -9.77 -18.12
CA PRO A 64 -1.03 -8.44 -18.03
C PRO A 64 -1.22 -8.05 -16.55
N ILE A 65 -0.94 -6.78 -16.23
CA ILE A 65 -1.06 -6.24 -14.87
C ILE A 65 -2.22 -5.25 -14.81
N SER A 66 -3.08 -5.37 -13.79
CA SER A 66 -3.98 -4.30 -13.35
C SER A 66 -3.36 -3.58 -12.15
N LEU A 67 -3.43 -2.25 -12.16
CA LEU A 67 -3.08 -1.42 -11.01
C LEU A 67 -4.35 -0.99 -10.32
N HIS A 68 -4.47 -1.34 -9.04
CA HIS A 68 -5.60 -0.97 -8.23
C HIS A 68 -5.15 -0.02 -7.11
N GLY A 69 -5.69 1.20 -7.10
CA GLY A 69 -5.31 2.26 -6.16
C GLY A 69 -6.11 2.21 -4.87
N VAL A 70 -5.45 2.46 -3.74
CA VAL A 70 -6.07 2.52 -2.40
C VAL A 70 -5.82 3.85 -1.67
N GLY A 71 -5.11 4.79 -2.30
CA GLY A 71 -4.51 5.92 -1.60
C GLY A 71 -4.88 7.31 -2.12
N LEU A 72 -5.54 7.44 -3.27
CA LEU A 72 -5.85 8.77 -3.83
C LEU A 72 -6.98 9.48 -3.07
N GLY A 73 -7.94 8.74 -2.53
CA GLY A 73 -9.09 9.29 -1.81
C GLY A 73 -9.84 10.34 -2.62
N ILE A 74 -10.28 10.00 -3.83
CA ILE A 74 -10.79 10.96 -4.82
C ILE A 74 -11.99 11.81 -4.34
N GLY A 75 -12.73 11.32 -3.34
CA GLY A 75 -13.85 12.00 -2.71
C GLY A 75 -13.45 12.95 -1.57
N SER A 76 -12.17 13.06 -1.22
CA SER A 76 -11.68 13.98 -0.19
C SER A 76 -11.82 15.42 -0.64
N ALA A 77 -12.68 16.19 0.05
CA ALA A 77 -12.88 17.63 -0.19
C ALA A 77 -11.60 18.43 0.11
N ARG A 78 -10.78 17.93 1.04
CA ARG A 78 -9.47 18.43 1.43
C ARG A 78 -8.48 17.27 1.49
N GLY A 79 -7.20 17.52 1.19
CA GLY A 79 -6.17 16.48 1.26
C GLY A 79 -5.92 15.68 -0.04
N PHE A 80 -6.57 16.01 -1.16
CA PHE A 80 -6.19 15.46 -2.47
C PHE A 80 -4.76 15.89 -2.83
N SER A 81 -3.88 14.93 -3.09
CA SER A 81 -2.43 15.17 -3.25
C SER A 81 -1.97 14.99 -4.70
N GLU A 82 -1.62 16.10 -5.37
CA GLU A 82 -1.00 16.07 -6.71
C GLU A 82 0.34 15.32 -6.70
N ARG A 83 1.06 15.33 -5.57
CA ARG A 83 2.29 14.55 -5.41
C ARG A 83 2.01 13.05 -5.41
N HIS A 84 0.92 12.61 -4.77
CA HIS A 84 0.51 11.20 -4.79
C HIS A 84 0.10 10.77 -6.20
N LEU A 85 -0.72 11.60 -6.88
CA LEU A 85 -1.09 11.37 -8.28
C LEU A 85 0.13 11.27 -9.22
N GLN A 86 1.14 12.12 -9.02
CA GLN A 86 2.37 12.02 -9.81
C GLN A 86 3.13 10.71 -9.55
N ARG A 87 3.13 10.19 -8.31
CA ARG A 87 3.71 8.87 -8.02
C ARG A 87 2.93 7.75 -8.68
N VAL A 88 1.60 7.82 -8.69
CA VAL A 88 0.74 6.88 -9.45
C VAL A 88 1.09 6.94 -10.93
N HIS A 89 1.23 8.13 -11.52
CA HIS A 89 1.66 8.30 -12.90
C HIS A 89 3.02 7.65 -13.18
N GLU A 90 4.00 7.82 -12.30
CA GLU A 90 5.32 7.18 -12.44
C GLU A 90 5.23 5.64 -12.41
N VAL A 91 4.35 5.07 -11.58
CA VAL A 91 4.11 3.62 -11.54
C VAL A 91 3.43 3.16 -12.83
N VAL A 92 2.41 3.87 -13.30
CA VAL A 92 1.72 3.57 -14.57
C VAL A 92 2.69 3.58 -15.74
N GLN A 93 3.59 4.58 -15.84
CA GLN A 93 4.61 4.65 -16.90
C GLN A 93 5.61 3.49 -16.81
N ARG A 94 5.96 3.04 -15.61
CA ARG A 94 6.96 1.98 -15.41
C ARG A 94 6.39 0.57 -15.63
N ILE A 95 5.15 0.35 -15.20
CA ILE A 95 4.49 -0.96 -15.23
C ILE A 95 3.72 -1.18 -16.52
N GLU A 96 3.29 -0.10 -17.20
CA GLU A 96 2.47 -0.14 -18.41
C GLU A 96 1.27 -1.10 -18.26
N PRO A 97 0.38 -0.87 -17.26
CA PRO A 97 -0.65 -1.84 -16.92
C PRO A 97 -1.79 -1.87 -17.95
N ALA A 98 -2.45 -3.01 -18.06
CA ALA A 98 -3.63 -3.20 -18.89
C ALA A 98 -4.83 -2.38 -18.38
N LEU A 99 -5.01 -2.33 -17.06
CA LEU A 99 -6.10 -1.60 -16.38
C LEU A 99 -5.54 -0.75 -15.23
N VAL A 100 -6.23 0.33 -14.90
CA VAL A 100 -5.95 1.19 -13.75
C VAL A 100 -7.27 1.54 -13.10
N SER A 101 -7.43 1.18 -11.83
CA SER A 101 -8.63 1.42 -11.04
C SER A 101 -8.33 2.18 -9.74
N GLU A 102 -9.35 2.79 -9.16
CA GLU A 102 -9.31 3.49 -7.87
C GLU A 102 -10.69 3.42 -7.22
N HIS A 103 -10.77 3.64 -5.90
CA HIS A 103 -12.01 3.53 -5.14
C HIS A 103 -12.85 4.81 -5.10
N LEU A 104 -14.18 4.66 -5.07
CA LEU A 104 -15.10 5.74 -4.72
C LEU A 104 -15.15 5.96 -3.20
N CYS A 105 -14.08 6.53 -2.65
CA CYS A 105 -13.99 6.88 -1.24
C CYS A 105 -13.37 8.25 -1.01
N TRP A 106 -13.42 8.70 0.25
CA TRP A 106 -12.49 9.70 0.76
C TRP A 106 -11.59 9.06 1.81
N GLY A 107 -10.45 9.68 2.11
CA GLY A 107 -9.47 9.10 3.03
C GLY A 107 -8.47 10.09 3.60
N ALA A 108 -8.69 11.38 3.38
CA ALA A 108 -7.82 12.45 3.83
C ALA A 108 -8.62 13.71 4.21
N VAL A 109 -8.01 14.50 5.10
CA VAL A 109 -8.35 15.90 5.41
C VAL A 109 -7.05 16.73 5.36
N ASP A 110 -7.12 18.03 5.63
CA ASP A 110 -5.99 18.96 5.39
C ASP A 110 -4.65 18.55 6.05
N ASP A 111 -4.69 17.98 7.25
CA ASP A 111 -3.50 17.70 8.07
C ASP A 111 -3.14 16.21 8.18
N ARG A 112 -3.96 15.30 7.63
CA ARG A 112 -3.74 13.85 7.75
C ARG A 112 -4.43 13.02 6.67
N HIS A 113 -3.82 11.88 6.38
CA HIS A 113 -4.41 10.73 5.71
C HIS A 113 -4.87 9.71 6.76
N LEU A 114 -6.05 9.13 6.52
CA LEU A 114 -6.68 8.13 7.40
C LEU A 114 -6.39 6.71 6.91
N ASN A 115 -5.92 6.55 5.66
CA ASN A 115 -5.53 5.27 5.06
C ASN A 115 -6.64 4.20 5.18
N ASP A 116 -7.89 4.63 4.99
CA ASP A 116 -9.09 3.80 5.00
C ASP A 116 -10.04 4.28 3.88
N LEU A 117 -10.95 3.40 3.45
CA LEU A 117 -11.94 3.66 2.41
C LEU A 117 -13.22 4.22 3.04
N LEU A 118 -13.23 5.51 3.37
CA LEU A 118 -14.31 6.10 4.14
C LEU A 118 -15.55 6.42 3.28
N PRO A 119 -16.77 6.32 3.86
CA PRO A 119 -18.02 6.46 3.14
C PRO A 119 -18.17 7.89 2.62
N LEU A 120 -18.37 8.04 1.31
CA LEU A 120 -18.67 9.32 0.68
C LEU A 120 -20.17 9.63 0.84
N SER A 121 -20.52 10.89 1.16
CA SER A 121 -21.92 11.32 1.01
C SER A 121 -22.23 11.58 -0.45
N LEU A 122 -23.32 10.99 -0.94
CA LEU A 122 -23.68 10.92 -2.35
C LEU A 122 -24.52 12.15 -2.77
N THR A 123 -23.96 13.33 -2.56
CA THR A 123 -24.59 14.62 -2.91
C THR A 123 -24.15 15.11 -4.30
N GLN A 124 -24.82 16.13 -4.83
CA GLN A 124 -24.39 16.78 -6.07
C GLN A 124 -23.02 17.50 -5.93
N GLU A 125 -22.69 17.99 -4.73
CA GLU A 125 -21.39 18.58 -4.43
C GLU A 125 -20.29 17.52 -4.53
N ALA A 126 -20.47 16.37 -3.87
CA ALA A 126 -19.53 15.25 -3.95
C ALA A 126 -19.41 14.72 -5.38
N LEU A 127 -20.52 14.63 -6.12
CA LEU A 127 -20.51 14.21 -7.51
C LEU A 127 -19.67 15.15 -8.39
N ALA A 128 -19.83 16.46 -8.22
CA ALA A 128 -19.04 17.45 -8.95
C ALA A 128 -17.54 17.33 -8.62
N LEU A 129 -17.20 17.18 -7.34
CA LEU A 129 -15.83 16.98 -6.88
C LEU A 129 -15.21 15.71 -7.48
N VAL A 130 -15.88 14.56 -7.36
CA VAL A 130 -15.38 13.29 -7.88
C VAL A 130 -15.22 13.35 -9.40
N CYS A 131 -16.17 13.95 -10.13
CA CYS A 131 -16.03 14.12 -11.58
C CYS A 131 -14.77 14.91 -11.94
N GLN A 132 -14.55 16.04 -11.28
CA GLN A 132 -13.35 16.86 -11.46
C GLN A 132 -12.06 16.05 -11.18
N ARG A 133 -12.04 15.23 -10.13
CA ARG A 133 -10.87 14.42 -9.78
C ARG A 133 -10.62 13.28 -10.76
N VAL A 134 -11.67 12.59 -11.20
CA VAL A 134 -11.56 11.54 -12.24
C VAL A 134 -11.01 12.13 -13.53
N GLU A 135 -11.53 13.28 -13.99
CA GLU A 135 -11.00 13.98 -15.17
C GLU A 135 -9.52 14.31 -14.99
N ARG A 136 -9.15 14.91 -13.84
CA ARG A 136 -7.76 15.25 -13.52
C ARG A 136 -6.83 14.04 -13.53
N ILE A 137 -7.28 12.90 -13.00
CA ILE A 137 -6.53 11.65 -12.99
C ILE A 137 -6.36 11.14 -14.43
N GLN A 138 -7.44 11.04 -15.20
CA GLN A 138 -7.38 10.58 -16.60
C GLN A 138 -6.48 11.47 -17.46
N GLU A 139 -6.54 12.79 -17.30
CA GLU A 139 -5.64 13.74 -17.96
C GLU A 139 -4.18 13.49 -17.60
N THR A 140 -3.89 13.29 -16.31
CA THR A 140 -2.51 13.07 -15.82
C THR A 140 -1.97 11.71 -16.26
N LEU A 141 -2.79 10.68 -16.25
CA LEU A 141 -2.39 9.32 -16.64
C LEU A 141 -2.42 9.11 -18.16
N GLY A 142 -3.11 9.98 -18.91
CA GLY A 142 -3.28 9.87 -20.36
C GLY A 142 -4.13 8.66 -20.77
N ARG A 143 -5.04 8.19 -19.89
CA ARG A 143 -5.85 6.99 -20.13
C ARG A 143 -7.15 7.02 -19.34
N GLN A 144 -8.12 6.23 -19.80
CA GLN A 144 -9.35 5.95 -19.06
C GLN A 144 -9.02 5.09 -17.83
N ILE A 145 -9.57 5.47 -16.68
CA ILE A 145 -9.49 4.68 -15.43
C ILE A 145 -10.82 3.98 -15.16
N LEU A 146 -10.80 3.01 -14.25
CA LEU A 146 -11.99 2.41 -13.66
C LEU A 146 -12.23 2.98 -12.27
N LEU A 147 -13.49 3.20 -11.91
CA LEU A 147 -13.88 3.61 -10.57
C LEU A 147 -14.68 2.50 -9.89
N GLU A 148 -14.30 2.17 -8.67
CA GLU A 148 -14.85 1.05 -7.90
C GLU A 148 -15.88 1.47 -6.85
N ASN A 149 -16.93 0.66 -6.70
CA ASN A 149 -17.88 0.74 -5.57
C ASN A 149 -17.26 0.19 -4.29
N VAL A 150 -17.54 0.83 -3.15
CA VAL A 150 -16.97 0.46 -1.86
C VAL A 150 -18.02 -0.15 -0.94
N SER A 151 -17.62 -1.08 -0.08
CA SER A 151 -18.45 -1.44 1.07
C SER A 151 -18.44 -0.29 2.09
N THR A 152 -19.59 -0.04 2.70
CA THR A 152 -19.73 0.98 3.74
C THR A 152 -20.54 0.46 4.91
N TYR A 153 -20.26 0.95 6.10
CA TYR A 153 -21.05 0.65 7.30
C TYR A 153 -22.09 1.75 7.59
N LEU A 154 -21.94 2.94 7.00
CA LEU A 154 -22.84 4.06 7.22
C LEU A 154 -23.30 4.66 5.89
N ARG A 155 -24.58 5.06 5.82
CA ARG A 155 -25.14 5.90 4.76
C ARG A 155 -25.53 7.26 5.34
N TYR A 156 -25.33 8.32 4.57
CA TYR A 156 -25.65 9.66 5.02
C TYR A 156 -27.14 9.94 4.79
N ARG A 157 -27.75 10.72 5.69
CA ARG A 157 -29.17 11.15 5.56
C ARG A 157 -29.39 11.93 4.27
N ASP A 158 -28.38 12.68 3.89
CA ASP A 158 -28.41 13.63 2.79
C ASP A 158 -27.97 13.05 1.44
N ASP A 159 -27.74 11.73 1.36
CA ASP A 159 -27.49 11.07 0.08
C ASP A 159 -28.66 11.33 -0.88
N ALA A 160 -28.35 11.97 -2.01
CA ALA A 160 -29.33 12.40 -3.02
C ALA A 160 -29.58 11.32 -4.09
N MET A 161 -28.77 10.26 -4.10
CA MET A 161 -28.81 9.14 -5.02
C MET A 161 -28.20 7.89 -4.37
N SER A 162 -28.49 6.72 -4.92
CA SER A 162 -27.78 5.48 -4.56
C SER A 162 -26.34 5.49 -5.07
N GLU A 163 -25.49 4.62 -4.53
CA GLU A 163 -24.09 4.50 -4.96
C GLU A 163 -23.96 4.10 -6.44
N ALA A 164 -24.83 3.19 -6.91
CA ALA A 164 -24.84 2.77 -8.30
C ALA A 164 -25.25 3.92 -9.25
N GLU A 165 -26.24 4.72 -8.87
CA GLU A 165 -26.62 5.93 -9.61
C GLU A 165 -25.49 6.97 -9.59
N PHE A 166 -24.79 7.12 -8.47
CA PHE A 166 -23.64 8.02 -8.35
C PHE A 166 -22.51 7.60 -9.31
N LEU A 167 -22.12 6.32 -9.30
CA LEU A 167 -21.10 5.77 -10.20
C LEU A 167 -21.51 5.90 -11.67
N ALA A 168 -22.76 5.59 -12.00
CA ALA A 168 -23.30 5.76 -13.34
C ALA A 168 -23.23 7.23 -13.79
N ALA A 169 -23.54 8.17 -12.90
CA ALA A 169 -23.43 9.60 -13.18
C ALA A 169 -21.98 10.08 -13.37
N VAL A 170 -21.03 9.59 -12.56
CA VAL A 170 -19.59 9.88 -12.73
C VAL A 170 -19.11 9.35 -14.08
N ALA A 171 -19.39 8.08 -14.40
CA ALA A 171 -18.98 7.47 -15.66
C ALA A 171 -19.60 8.19 -16.87
N ALA A 172 -20.87 8.58 -16.79
CA ALA A 172 -21.55 9.33 -17.84
C ALA A 172 -20.91 10.70 -18.11
N ARG A 173 -20.49 11.43 -17.05
CA ARG A 173 -19.91 12.78 -17.16
C ARG A 173 -18.44 12.77 -17.59
N THR A 174 -17.65 11.87 -17.01
CA THR A 174 -16.18 11.87 -17.15
C THR A 174 -15.66 10.91 -18.21
N GLY A 175 -16.52 10.00 -18.68
CA GLY A 175 -16.13 8.94 -19.58
C GLY A 175 -15.34 7.81 -18.91
N CYS A 176 -15.14 7.79 -17.59
CA CYS A 176 -14.46 6.66 -16.95
C CYS A 176 -15.24 5.34 -17.09
N GLY A 177 -14.54 4.23 -16.86
CA GLY A 177 -15.15 2.92 -16.66
C GLY A 177 -15.48 2.67 -15.20
N LEU A 178 -16.09 1.52 -14.93
CA LEU A 178 -16.39 1.02 -13.60
C LEU A 178 -15.70 -0.32 -13.37
N LEU A 179 -15.16 -0.48 -12.18
CA LEU A 179 -14.81 -1.77 -11.60
C LEU A 179 -15.95 -2.10 -10.64
N LEU A 180 -16.61 -3.25 -10.83
CA LEU A 180 -17.69 -3.66 -9.94
C LEU A 180 -17.24 -4.78 -9.03
N ASP A 181 -17.02 -4.45 -7.76
CA ASP A 181 -16.90 -5.48 -6.75
C ASP A 181 -18.30 -5.96 -6.31
N ILE A 182 -18.58 -7.22 -6.64
CA ILE A 182 -19.84 -7.88 -6.33
C ILE A 182 -19.94 -8.20 -4.84
N ASN A 183 -18.81 -8.43 -4.18
CA ASN A 183 -18.78 -8.62 -2.73
C ASN A 183 -19.20 -7.32 -2.03
N ASN A 184 -18.64 -6.17 -2.40
CA ASN A 184 -19.08 -4.86 -1.89
C ASN A 184 -20.57 -4.59 -2.12
N LEU A 185 -21.13 -4.92 -3.29
CA LEU A 185 -22.57 -4.81 -3.53
C LEU A 185 -23.39 -5.69 -2.57
N PHE A 186 -22.96 -6.92 -2.34
CA PHE A 186 -23.63 -7.84 -1.40
C PHE A 186 -23.52 -7.33 0.05
N VAL A 187 -22.34 -6.88 0.46
CA VAL A 187 -22.11 -6.31 1.80
C VAL A 187 -23.01 -5.09 2.03
N ASN A 188 -23.11 -4.20 1.05
CA ASN A 188 -24.00 -3.03 1.12
C ASN A 188 -25.47 -3.43 1.13
N GLN A 189 -25.88 -4.45 0.37
CA GLN A 189 -27.24 -5.02 0.46
C GLN A 189 -27.56 -5.49 1.88
N CYS A 190 -26.65 -6.23 2.53
CA CYS A 190 -26.85 -6.69 3.90
C CYS A 190 -26.84 -5.54 4.91
N ASN A 191 -25.93 -4.57 4.76
CA ASN A 191 -25.76 -3.50 5.72
C ASN A 191 -26.82 -2.41 5.60
N HIS A 192 -27.29 -2.10 4.39
CA HIS A 192 -28.16 -0.95 4.11
C HIS A 192 -29.52 -1.32 3.56
N GLN A 193 -29.80 -2.62 3.36
CA GLN A 193 -31.03 -3.12 2.75
C GLN A 193 -31.23 -2.62 1.31
N GLU A 194 -30.12 -2.37 0.61
CA GLU A 194 -30.08 -2.01 -0.81
C GLU A 194 -30.28 -3.26 -1.68
N ASP A 195 -30.87 -3.11 -2.86
CA ASP A 195 -31.04 -4.24 -3.80
C ASP A 195 -29.85 -4.28 -4.78
N ALA A 196 -29.00 -5.29 -4.63
CA ALA A 196 -27.83 -5.47 -5.48
C ALA A 196 -28.19 -5.74 -6.95
N LEU A 197 -29.31 -6.42 -7.24
CA LEU A 197 -29.76 -6.65 -8.62
C LEU A 197 -30.26 -5.35 -9.26
N ALA A 198 -30.96 -4.52 -8.49
CA ALA A 198 -31.36 -3.19 -8.95
C ALA A 198 -30.14 -2.30 -9.21
N ALA A 199 -29.11 -2.36 -8.35
CA ALA A 199 -27.85 -1.67 -8.56
C ALA A 199 -27.18 -2.10 -9.88
N LEU A 200 -27.05 -3.41 -10.16
CA LEU A 200 -26.51 -3.92 -11.43
C LEU A 200 -27.34 -3.44 -12.64
N ALA A 201 -28.68 -3.39 -12.52
CA ALA A 201 -29.56 -2.97 -13.60
C ALA A 201 -29.41 -1.48 -13.95
N SER A 202 -29.07 -0.63 -12.96
CA SER A 202 -28.90 0.82 -13.14
C SER A 202 -27.64 1.20 -13.93
N ILE A 203 -26.71 0.26 -14.12
CA ILE A 203 -25.43 0.49 -14.78
C ILE A 203 -25.51 0.09 -16.26
N ALA A 204 -25.01 0.97 -17.13
CA ALA A 204 -24.96 0.73 -18.57
C ALA A 204 -23.93 -0.36 -18.92
N PRO A 205 -24.25 -1.37 -19.76
CA PRO A 205 -23.41 -2.54 -19.88
C PRO A 205 -21.98 -2.30 -20.35
N HIS A 206 -21.79 -1.31 -21.22
CA HIS A 206 -20.49 -0.96 -21.80
C HIS A 206 -19.58 -0.17 -20.85
N ARG A 207 -20.02 0.10 -19.61
CA ARG A 207 -19.25 0.88 -18.63
C ARG A 207 -18.43 0.02 -17.69
N VAL A 208 -18.76 -1.26 -17.54
CA VAL A 208 -18.03 -2.16 -16.63
C VAL A 208 -16.83 -2.75 -17.35
N GLY A 209 -15.64 -2.41 -16.88
CA GLY A 209 -14.36 -2.89 -17.42
C GLY A 209 -13.76 -4.06 -16.65
N GLU A 210 -14.11 -4.17 -15.38
CA GLU A 210 -13.56 -5.14 -14.45
C GLU A 210 -14.59 -5.53 -13.39
N ILE A 211 -14.53 -6.77 -12.91
CA ILE A 211 -15.34 -7.30 -11.83
C ILE A 211 -14.42 -7.89 -10.77
N HIS A 212 -14.66 -7.56 -9.52
CA HIS A 212 -14.00 -8.20 -8.38
C HIS A 212 -14.96 -9.15 -7.67
N LEU A 213 -14.37 -10.21 -7.12
CA LEU A 213 -15.04 -11.22 -6.31
C LEU A 213 -14.17 -11.54 -5.11
N ALA A 214 -14.76 -11.41 -3.93
CA ALA A 214 -14.11 -11.71 -2.67
C ALA A 214 -15.07 -12.37 -1.67
N GLY A 215 -14.54 -12.77 -0.52
CA GLY A 215 -15.31 -13.20 0.63
C GLY A 215 -15.37 -12.14 1.74
N HIS A 216 -16.39 -12.25 2.58
CA HIS A 216 -16.67 -11.32 3.68
C HIS A 216 -16.82 -12.05 5.02
N LEU A 217 -16.84 -11.28 6.11
CA LEU A 217 -17.05 -11.75 7.47
C LEU A 217 -18.44 -11.32 7.95
N VAL A 218 -19.26 -12.28 8.42
CA VAL A 218 -20.56 -11.97 9.02
C VAL A 218 -20.39 -11.80 10.53
N THR A 219 -20.81 -10.66 11.06
CA THR A 219 -20.84 -10.38 12.51
C THR A 219 -22.27 -10.11 12.97
N PRO A 220 -22.54 -10.08 14.29
CA PRO A 220 -23.86 -9.71 14.81
C PRO A 220 -24.31 -8.30 14.40
N ASP A 221 -23.37 -7.37 14.19
CA ASP A 221 -23.66 -5.94 13.98
C ASP A 221 -23.63 -5.52 12.50
N ALA A 222 -22.79 -6.18 11.69
CA ALA A 222 -22.60 -5.88 10.27
C ALA A 222 -22.01 -7.07 9.50
N VAL A 223 -22.19 -7.06 8.18
CA VAL A 223 -21.31 -7.80 7.29
C VAL A 223 -20.09 -6.93 7.03
N ILE A 224 -18.92 -7.45 7.38
CA ILE A 224 -17.65 -6.76 7.26
C ILE A 224 -16.97 -7.26 6.01
N ASP A 225 -16.64 -6.32 5.15
CA ASP A 225 -15.77 -6.58 4.05
C ASP A 225 -14.31 -6.62 4.54
N HIS A 226 -13.69 -7.79 4.45
CA HIS A 226 -12.31 -8.00 4.92
C HIS A 226 -11.45 -8.76 3.91
N HIS A 227 -12.04 -9.19 2.78
CA HIS A 227 -11.35 -9.96 1.73
C HIS A 227 -10.45 -11.08 2.27
N GLY A 228 -10.92 -11.79 3.29
CA GLY A 228 -10.17 -12.82 4.02
C GLY A 228 -10.68 -14.25 3.84
N ALA A 229 -11.70 -14.43 3.00
CA ALA A 229 -12.42 -15.69 2.88
C ALA A 229 -12.72 -16.05 1.42
N ARG A 230 -13.10 -17.31 1.20
CA ARG A 230 -13.63 -17.76 -0.09
C ARG A 230 -14.89 -16.98 -0.45
N VAL A 231 -15.14 -16.85 -1.75
CA VAL A 231 -16.30 -16.13 -2.26
C VAL A 231 -17.59 -16.87 -1.86
N ALA A 232 -18.51 -16.16 -1.23
CA ALA A 232 -19.77 -16.71 -0.72
C ALA A 232 -20.74 -17.10 -1.84
N ALA A 233 -21.67 -18.01 -1.57
CA ALA A 233 -22.62 -18.53 -2.57
C ALA A 233 -23.52 -17.43 -3.15
N GLU A 234 -23.90 -16.48 -2.31
CA GLU A 234 -24.74 -15.32 -2.65
C GLU A 234 -23.98 -14.35 -3.58
N VAL A 235 -22.68 -14.17 -3.35
CA VAL A 235 -21.81 -13.36 -4.23
C VAL A 235 -21.65 -14.05 -5.58
N TRP A 236 -21.49 -15.38 -5.62
CA TRP A 236 -21.50 -16.13 -6.89
C TRP A 236 -22.82 -15.98 -7.66
N ALA A 237 -23.96 -15.95 -6.97
CA ALA A 237 -25.26 -15.75 -7.61
C ALA A 237 -25.39 -14.34 -8.22
N LEU A 238 -24.91 -13.31 -7.52
CA LEU A 238 -24.85 -11.94 -8.05
C LEU A 238 -23.86 -11.83 -9.22
N TYR A 239 -22.74 -12.54 -9.17
CA TYR A 239 -21.79 -12.62 -10.27
C TYR A 239 -22.42 -13.23 -11.55
N GLU A 240 -23.24 -14.27 -11.42
CA GLU A 240 -24.01 -14.78 -12.56
C GLU A 240 -24.94 -13.72 -13.16
N ALA A 241 -25.62 -12.93 -12.31
CA ALA A 241 -26.48 -11.85 -12.76
C ALA A 241 -25.67 -10.74 -13.46
N ALA A 242 -24.50 -10.38 -12.92
CA ALA A 242 -23.58 -9.43 -13.52
C ALA A 242 -23.11 -9.91 -14.90
N LEU A 243 -22.71 -11.18 -15.04
CA LEU A 243 -22.30 -11.75 -16.32
C LEU A 243 -23.42 -11.73 -17.38
N ARG A 244 -24.67 -12.03 -17.00
CA ARG A 244 -25.82 -11.93 -17.93
C ARG A 244 -26.03 -10.50 -18.41
N ARG A 245 -25.76 -9.50 -17.56
CA ARG A 245 -25.95 -8.09 -17.87
C ARG A 245 -24.81 -7.49 -18.67
N PHE A 246 -23.57 -7.79 -18.29
CA PHE A 246 -22.35 -7.12 -18.76
C PHE A 246 -21.55 -7.94 -19.78
N GLY A 247 -21.81 -9.25 -19.87
CA GLY A 247 -21.07 -10.16 -20.74
C GLY A 247 -19.71 -10.58 -20.14
N PRO A 248 -18.73 -10.94 -20.98
CA PRO A 248 -17.42 -11.46 -20.54
C PRO A 248 -16.49 -10.33 -20.08
N VAL A 249 -16.78 -9.73 -18.93
CA VAL A 249 -15.93 -8.74 -18.28
C VAL A 249 -14.74 -9.42 -17.60
N SER A 250 -13.57 -8.77 -17.59
CA SER A 250 -12.39 -9.24 -16.85
C SER A 250 -12.74 -9.41 -15.37
N THR A 251 -12.49 -10.59 -14.81
CA THR A 251 -12.91 -10.93 -13.44
C THR A 251 -11.69 -11.29 -12.59
N LEU A 252 -11.57 -10.69 -11.42
CA LEU A 252 -10.53 -10.95 -10.43
C LEU A 252 -11.08 -11.69 -9.22
N ILE A 253 -10.30 -12.61 -8.65
CA ILE A 253 -10.45 -12.99 -7.25
C ILE A 253 -9.54 -12.13 -6.39
N GLU A 254 -10.13 -11.35 -5.50
CA GLU A 254 -9.44 -10.47 -4.57
C GLU A 254 -9.31 -11.12 -3.18
N TRP A 255 -8.15 -10.92 -2.53
CA TRP A 255 -7.84 -11.47 -1.22
C TRP A 255 -6.73 -10.66 -0.52
N ASP A 256 -7.04 -10.06 0.65
CA ASP A 256 -6.16 -9.07 1.32
C ASP A 256 -5.81 -9.37 2.77
N THR A 257 -6.66 -10.13 3.46
CA THR A 257 -6.41 -10.60 4.81
C THR A 257 -6.33 -12.12 4.81
N ASP A 258 -5.62 -12.71 5.78
CA ASP A 258 -5.49 -14.16 5.90
C ASP A 258 -5.16 -14.87 4.57
N ILE A 259 -4.16 -14.32 3.86
CA ILE A 259 -3.79 -14.71 2.49
C ILE A 259 -3.64 -16.24 2.39
N PRO A 260 -4.42 -16.91 1.53
CA PRO A 260 -4.45 -18.36 1.50
C PRO A 260 -3.27 -18.92 0.70
N ALA A 261 -3.10 -20.23 0.74
CA ALA A 261 -2.24 -20.93 -0.21
C ALA A 261 -2.66 -20.62 -1.66
N LEU A 262 -1.69 -20.54 -2.57
CA LEU A 262 -1.92 -20.12 -3.95
C LEU A 262 -2.93 -21.02 -4.68
N GLU A 263 -2.94 -22.32 -4.40
CA GLU A 263 -3.87 -23.28 -5.03
C GLU A 263 -5.33 -22.94 -4.69
N VAL A 264 -5.60 -22.43 -3.48
CA VAL A 264 -6.93 -22.00 -3.08
C VAL A 264 -7.37 -20.79 -3.90
N LEU A 265 -6.49 -19.79 -4.03
CA LEU A 265 -6.75 -18.58 -4.81
C LEU A 265 -7.02 -18.91 -6.29
N LEU A 266 -6.19 -19.75 -6.90
CA LEU A 266 -6.36 -20.20 -8.28
C LEU A 266 -7.62 -21.05 -8.47
N SER A 267 -8.03 -21.83 -7.47
CA SER A 267 -9.28 -22.62 -7.53
C SER A 267 -10.53 -21.74 -7.61
N GLU A 268 -10.57 -20.60 -6.89
CA GLU A 268 -11.69 -19.65 -6.96
C GLU A 268 -11.73 -18.95 -8.33
N ALA A 269 -10.57 -18.62 -8.91
CA ALA A 269 -10.49 -18.02 -10.25
C ALA A 269 -10.95 -19.01 -11.33
N GLN A 270 -10.60 -20.29 -11.18
CA GLN A 270 -11.09 -21.35 -12.05
C GLN A 270 -12.61 -21.54 -11.92
N LYS A 271 -13.17 -21.44 -10.71
CA LYS A 271 -14.62 -21.45 -10.49
C LYS A 271 -15.32 -20.27 -11.17
N ALA A 272 -14.76 -19.06 -11.09
CA ALA A 272 -15.28 -17.89 -11.82
C ALA A 272 -15.31 -18.13 -13.34
N ARG A 273 -14.26 -18.76 -13.88
CA ARG A 273 -14.19 -19.15 -15.30
C ARG A 273 -15.28 -20.14 -15.67
N GLU A 274 -15.50 -21.18 -14.87
CA GLU A 274 -16.51 -22.21 -15.13
C GLU A 274 -17.92 -21.63 -15.11
N ILE A 275 -18.21 -20.74 -14.16
CA ILE A 275 -19.47 -20.01 -14.08
C ILE A 275 -19.67 -19.14 -15.33
N ALA A 276 -18.67 -18.36 -15.73
CA ALA A 276 -18.75 -17.52 -16.92
C ALA A 276 -18.98 -18.33 -18.19
N LEU A 277 -18.25 -19.43 -18.38
CA LEU A 277 -18.44 -20.33 -19.52
C LEU A 277 -19.84 -20.95 -19.54
N ARG A 278 -20.43 -21.26 -18.38
CA ARG A 278 -21.80 -21.77 -18.29
C ARG A 278 -22.83 -20.69 -18.61
N VAL A 279 -22.71 -19.50 -18.02
CA VAL A 279 -23.69 -18.42 -18.13
C VAL A 279 -23.70 -17.81 -19.53
N LEU A 280 -22.51 -17.56 -20.11
CA LEU A 280 -22.36 -16.88 -21.39
C LEU A 280 -22.62 -17.78 -22.62
N ARG A 281 -22.80 -19.10 -22.43
CA ARG A 281 -23.21 -20.04 -23.49
C ARG A 281 -24.71 -20.03 -23.77
N VAL A 282 -25.51 -19.38 -22.94
CA VAL A 282 -26.95 -19.24 -23.12
C VAL A 282 -27.23 -17.90 -23.80
N GLU A 283 -27.58 -17.92 -25.09
CA GLU A 283 -28.18 -16.75 -25.77
C GLU A 283 -29.62 -16.58 -25.24
N ASP A 284 -29.93 -15.45 -24.59
CA ASP A 284 -30.79 -14.39 -25.17
C ASP A 284 -31.16 -13.23 -24.21
N ASN A 285 -31.30 -12.07 -24.84
CA ASN A 285 -32.11 -10.86 -24.58
C ASN A 285 -31.88 -9.84 -23.44
N ALA A 286 -31.94 -8.58 -23.89
CA ALA A 286 -31.72 -7.32 -23.18
C ALA A 286 -32.94 -6.88 -22.33
N GLY A 287 -32.66 -6.44 -21.10
CA GLY A 287 -33.62 -5.83 -20.18
C GLY A 287 -33.67 -4.29 -20.26
N PRO A 288 -34.77 -3.66 -19.80
CA PRO A 288 -35.08 -2.26 -20.02
C PRO A 288 -34.34 -1.30 -19.08
N GLU A 289 -34.22 -0.04 -19.48
CA GLU A 289 -33.59 1.05 -18.72
C GLU A 289 -34.53 1.64 -17.65
N PRO A 290 -34.03 1.99 -16.44
CA PRO A 290 -34.78 2.76 -15.46
C PRO A 290 -34.51 4.28 -15.56
N SER A 291 -35.54 5.09 -15.27
CA SER A 291 -35.43 6.54 -15.07
C SER A 291 -35.58 6.90 -13.60
N ALA A 292 -34.70 7.76 -13.07
CA ALA A 292 -34.76 8.26 -11.70
C ALA A 292 -35.28 9.71 -11.62
N THR A 293 -36.03 10.01 -10.55
CA THR A 293 -36.55 11.35 -10.20
C THR A 293 -35.89 11.87 -8.93
N VAL A 294 -35.59 13.17 -8.89
CA VAL A 294 -34.92 13.86 -7.78
C VAL A 294 -35.90 14.75 -7.00
N SER A 295 -35.77 14.76 -5.68
CA SER A 295 -36.35 15.70 -4.71
C SER A 295 -35.34 15.76 -3.55
N GLY A 296 -34.97 16.84 -2.86
CA GLY A 296 -35.46 18.21 -2.65
C GLY A 296 -34.80 18.65 -1.33
N SER A 297 -34.19 19.84 -1.27
CA SER A 297 -33.11 20.16 -0.32
C SER A 297 -33.51 20.46 1.13
N THR A 298 -32.70 19.99 2.08
CA THR A 298 -32.48 20.61 3.39
C THR A 298 -31.07 21.22 3.40
N GLN A 299 -30.81 22.27 4.19
CA GLN A 299 -29.50 22.92 4.23
C GLN A 299 -28.43 21.94 4.74
N LEU A 300 -27.50 21.59 3.84
CA LEU A 300 -26.44 20.62 4.06
C LEU A 300 -25.22 21.27 4.71
N LEU A 301 -24.55 20.55 5.61
CA LEU A 301 -23.17 20.89 5.97
C LEU A 301 -22.28 20.79 4.72
N PRO A 302 -21.36 21.73 4.49
CA PRO A 302 -20.39 21.60 3.40
C PRO A 302 -19.62 20.29 3.49
N LEU A 303 -19.33 19.65 2.36
CA LEU A 303 -18.66 18.34 2.31
C LEU A 303 -17.36 18.31 3.14
N SER A 304 -16.58 19.39 3.11
CA SER A 304 -15.34 19.49 3.89
C SER A 304 -15.56 19.52 5.40
N GLU A 305 -16.62 20.17 5.88
CA GLU A 305 -16.95 20.23 7.31
C GLU A 305 -17.43 18.86 7.80
N GLN A 306 -18.22 18.17 6.98
CA GLN A 306 -18.68 16.82 7.24
C GLN A 306 -17.52 15.82 7.39
N GLN A 307 -16.57 15.84 6.46
CA GLN A 307 -15.39 14.96 6.50
C GLN A 307 -14.47 15.29 7.68
N LEU A 308 -14.28 16.57 8.00
CA LEU A 308 -13.50 16.97 9.17
C LEU A 308 -14.16 16.50 10.48
N ALA A 309 -15.48 16.65 10.61
CA ALA A 309 -16.22 16.19 11.78
C ALA A 309 -16.14 14.66 11.93
N PHE A 310 -16.32 13.91 10.84
CA PHE A 310 -16.15 12.45 10.82
C PHE A 310 -14.74 12.05 11.27
N SER A 311 -13.71 12.66 10.67
CA SER A 311 -12.32 12.38 11.01
C SER A 311 -12.00 12.69 12.48
N SER A 312 -12.59 13.76 13.03
CA SER A 312 -12.40 14.14 14.43
C SER A 312 -13.06 13.14 15.39
N ALA A 313 -14.23 12.59 15.01
CA ALA A 313 -14.93 11.55 15.77
C ALA A 313 -14.26 10.17 15.71
N LEU A 314 -13.47 9.88 14.66
CA LEU A 314 -12.59 8.70 14.66
C LEU A 314 -11.52 8.83 15.74
N ALA A 315 -10.92 10.02 15.86
CA ALA A 315 -9.83 10.28 16.80
C ALA A 315 -10.30 10.43 18.26
N ASP A 316 -11.45 11.05 18.49
CA ASP A 316 -12.03 11.24 19.82
C ASP A 316 -13.46 10.66 19.87
N PRO A 317 -13.68 9.53 20.56
CA PRO A 317 -15.03 8.98 20.77
C PRO A 317 -16.03 9.97 21.38
N ARG A 318 -15.56 10.98 22.12
CA ARG A 318 -16.42 12.01 22.72
C ARG A 318 -16.97 13.00 21.68
N ALA A 319 -16.35 13.09 20.50
CA ALA A 319 -16.83 13.90 19.39
C ALA A 319 -17.86 13.17 18.52
N GLU A 320 -18.00 11.85 18.67
CA GLU A 320 -18.92 11.04 17.87
C GLU A 320 -20.41 11.44 17.99
N PRO A 321 -20.96 11.80 19.17
CA PRO A 321 -22.34 12.25 19.27
C PRO A 321 -22.66 13.45 18.36
N ALA A 322 -21.67 14.30 18.05
CA ALA A 322 -21.85 15.46 17.19
C ALA A 322 -22.06 15.08 15.72
N VAL A 323 -21.64 13.90 15.27
CA VAL A 323 -21.80 13.46 13.86
C VAL A 323 -22.96 12.50 13.64
N ARG A 324 -23.61 12.00 14.70
CA ARG A 324 -24.70 10.99 14.58
C ARG A 324 -25.88 11.47 13.74
N HIS A 325 -26.19 12.76 13.79
CA HIS A 325 -27.29 13.35 13.03
C HIS A 325 -27.08 13.26 11.51
N LEU A 326 -25.85 13.03 11.05
CA LEU A 326 -25.51 12.90 9.63
C LEU A 326 -25.92 11.55 9.02
N PHE A 327 -26.12 10.50 9.84
CA PHE A 327 -26.28 9.13 9.34
C PHE A 327 -27.73 8.63 9.38
N LYS A 328 -28.11 7.83 8.38
CA LYS A 328 -29.40 7.13 8.32
C LYS A 328 -29.47 6.02 9.37
N GLY A 329 -30.70 5.71 9.81
CA GLY A 329 -30.98 4.61 10.73
C GLY A 329 -30.97 5.00 12.21
N GLU A 330 -31.02 3.98 13.06
CA GLU A 330 -31.06 4.10 14.52
C GLU A 330 -29.71 4.58 15.07
N PRO A 331 -29.69 5.50 16.06
CA PRO A 331 -28.45 6.04 16.63
C PRO A 331 -27.49 4.97 17.19
N GLN A 332 -28.02 3.97 17.90
CA GLN A 332 -27.19 2.91 18.51
C GLN A 332 -26.50 2.05 17.45
N ARG A 333 -27.22 1.72 16.37
CA ARG A 333 -26.65 0.96 15.23
C ARG A 333 -25.57 1.79 14.52
N SER A 334 -25.81 3.09 14.37
CA SER A 334 -24.83 4.00 13.76
C SER A 334 -23.55 4.11 14.58
N GLU A 335 -23.66 4.15 15.92
CA GLU A 335 -22.52 4.14 16.85
C GLU A 335 -21.69 2.86 16.74
N GLN A 336 -22.33 1.69 16.77
CA GLN A 336 -21.64 0.40 16.60
C GLN A 336 -20.89 0.33 15.27
N ARG A 337 -21.53 0.79 14.18
CA ARG A 337 -20.92 0.80 12.85
C ARG A 337 -19.84 1.86 12.67
N PHE A 338 -19.95 2.99 13.36
CA PHE A 338 -18.91 4.01 13.40
C PHE A 338 -17.65 3.46 14.09
N ALA A 339 -17.82 2.66 15.15
CA ALA A 339 -16.72 2.02 15.85
C ALA A 339 -15.91 1.05 14.95
N LEU A 340 -16.50 0.48 13.89
CA LEU A 340 -15.79 -0.34 12.91
C LEU A 340 -14.69 0.46 12.19
N TYR A 341 -14.99 1.68 11.72
CA TYR A 341 -13.97 2.55 11.10
C TYR A 341 -12.85 2.92 12.07
N ARG A 342 -13.17 3.15 13.35
CA ARG A 342 -12.15 3.39 14.39
C ARG A 342 -11.27 2.15 14.61
N GLY A 343 -11.88 0.97 14.55
CA GLY A 343 -11.20 -0.33 14.57
C GLY A 343 -10.25 -0.51 13.38
N ASN A 344 -10.73 -0.26 12.16
CA ASN A 344 -9.95 -0.35 10.93
C ASN A 344 -8.72 0.54 10.95
N LEU A 345 -8.86 1.78 11.44
CA LEU A 345 -7.75 2.71 11.59
C LEU A 345 -6.67 2.14 12.53
N SER A 346 -7.09 1.61 13.69
CA SER A 346 -6.17 1.01 14.66
C SER A 346 -5.49 -0.25 14.12
N ALA A 347 -6.24 -1.11 13.44
CA ALA A 347 -5.73 -2.32 12.81
C ALA A 347 -4.72 -2.02 11.69
N THR A 348 -4.97 -0.97 10.90
CA THR A 348 -4.06 -0.52 9.84
C THR A 348 -2.74 -0.03 10.41
N TRP A 349 -2.78 0.75 11.50
CA TRP A 349 -1.56 1.20 12.19
C TRP A 349 -0.75 0.03 12.76
N ASP A 350 -1.42 -0.90 13.44
CA ASP A 350 -0.78 -2.09 14.00
C ASP A 350 -0.14 -2.96 12.93
N LYS A 351 -0.87 -3.28 11.85
CA LYS A 351 -0.35 -4.04 10.69
C LYS A 351 0.86 -3.35 10.04
N THR A 352 0.77 -2.03 9.84
CA THR A 352 1.84 -1.27 9.18
C THR A 352 3.10 -1.20 10.05
N LEU A 353 2.95 -0.89 11.34
CA LEU A 353 4.09 -0.74 12.23
C LEU A 353 4.70 -2.09 12.61
N SER A 354 3.91 -3.15 12.79
CA SER A 354 4.46 -4.48 13.09
C SER A 354 5.26 -5.05 11.91
N ALA A 355 4.88 -4.73 10.67
CA ALA A 355 5.67 -5.05 9.49
C ALA A 355 6.99 -4.26 9.41
N ALA A 356 6.99 -2.99 9.81
CA ALA A 356 8.19 -2.14 9.80
C ALA A 356 9.12 -2.37 11.01
N TYR A 357 8.58 -2.83 12.14
CA TYR A 357 9.25 -3.02 13.44
C TYR A 357 9.04 -4.43 14.05
N PRO A 358 9.34 -5.51 13.30
CA PRO A 358 9.03 -6.88 13.73
C PRO A 358 9.76 -7.32 15.01
N VAL A 359 11.00 -6.87 15.24
CA VAL A 359 11.78 -7.18 16.44
C VAL A 359 11.21 -6.45 17.65
N LEU A 360 10.88 -5.15 17.54
CA LEU A 360 10.19 -4.46 18.62
C LEU A 360 8.83 -5.09 18.93
N HIS A 361 8.06 -5.47 17.92
CA HIS A 361 6.82 -6.23 18.10
C HIS A 361 7.05 -7.54 18.87
N GLY A 362 8.09 -8.30 18.52
CA GLY A 362 8.47 -9.52 19.22
C GLY A 362 8.93 -9.28 20.67
N LEU A 363 9.68 -8.21 20.93
CA LEU A 363 10.21 -7.86 22.25
C LEU A 363 9.12 -7.45 23.24
N VAL A 364 8.15 -6.65 22.80
CA VAL A 364 7.09 -6.12 23.68
C VAL A 364 5.83 -7.01 23.70
N GLY A 365 5.67 -7.87 22.70
CA GLY A 365 4.49 -8.70 22.51
C GLY A 365 3.32 -7.96 21.83
N ALA A 366 2.43 -8.73 21.21
CA ALA A 366 1.37 -8.21 20.34
C ALA A 366 0.41 -7.23 21.05
N GLU A 367 0.00 -7.54 22.29
CA GLU A 367 -0.96 -6.69 23.03
C GLU A 367 -0.38 -5.29 23.33
N PHE A 368 0.87 -5.24 23.81
CA PHE A 368 1.53 -3.97 24.09
C PHE A 368 1.83 -3.22 22.79
N PHE A 369 2.29 -3.92 21.75
CA PHE A 369 2.60 -3.30 20.47
C PHE A 369 1.35 -2.68 19.83
N SER A 370 0.19 -3.34 19.89
CA SER A 370 -1.07 -2.78 19.38
C SER A 370 -1.50 -1.50 20.13
N ALA A 371 -1.30 -1.45 21.46
CA ALA A 371 -1.53 -0.24 22.23
C ALA A 371 -0.53 0.88 21.86
N LEU A 372 0.74 0.53 21.67
CA LEU A 372 1.83 1.42 21.28
C LEU A 372 1.60 2.00 19.87
N ALA A 373 1.21 1.17 18.90
CA ALA A 373 0.90 1.55 17.52
C ALA A 373 -0.24 2.57 17.47
N ARG A 374 -1.27 2.37 18.28
CA ARG A 374 -2.38 3.31 18.43
C ARG A 374 -1.96 4.63 19.09
N ALA A 375 -1.15 4.58 20.14
CA ALA A 375 -0.61 5.79 20.75
C ALA A 375 0.24 6.60 19.76
N TYR A 376 1.09 5.90 18.98
CA TYR A 376 1.86 6.51 17.91
C TYR A 376 0.97 7.11 16.82
N GLY A 377 -0.04 6.39 16.33
CA GLY A 377 -0.94 6.87 15.26
C GLY A 377 -1.69 8.16 15.63
N PHE A 378 -2.01 8.35 16.91
CA PHE A 378 -2.57 9.62 17.39
C PHE A 378 -1.53 10.74 17.53
N ALA A 379 -0.32 10.43 17.99
CA ALA A 379 0.75 11.42 18.14
C ALA A 379 1.36 11.85 16.80
N HIS A 380 1.40 10.94 15.83
CA HIS A 380 2.02 11.09 14.51
C HIS A 380 1.06 10.59 13.43
N PRO A 381 -0.04 11.30 13.15
CA PRO A 381 -0.98 10.91 12.10
C PRO A 381 -0.29 10.83 10.75
N SER A 382 -0.71 9.88 9.92
CA SER A 382 -0.18 9.73 8.56
C SER A 382 -0.41 11.00 7.74
N GLN A 383 0.56 11.39 6.93
CA GLN A 383 0.48 12.54 6.01
C GLN A 383 0.50 12.10 4.54
N SER A 384 0.26 10.81 4.29
CA SER A 384 0.50 10.19 2.98
C SER A 384 -0.40 8.97 2.77
N GLY A 385 -0.93 8.80 1.55
CA GLY A 385 -1.59 7.54 1.15
C GLY A 385 -0.61 6.35 1.12
N ASP A 386 0.69 6.61 0.97
CA ASP A 386 1.75 5.59 1.05
C ASP A 386 2.11 5.23 2.50
N LEU A 387 1.59 4.08 2.96
CA LEU A 387 1.84 3.53 4.29
C LEU A 387 3.29 3.10 4.53
N ASN A 388 4.12 2.91 3.49
CA ASN A 388 5.55 2.62 3.68
C ASN A 388 6.31 3.79 4.32
N ARG A 389 5.67 4.95 4.47
CA ARG A 389 6.22 6.13 5.17
C ARG A 389 5.71 6.26 6.60
N PHE A 390 4.69 5.50 6.99
CA PHE A 390 4.12 5.53 8.33
C PHE A 390 5.02 4.75 9.30
N GLY A 391 5.45 5.41 10.37
CA GLY A 391 6.47 4.90 11.28
C GLY A 391 7.77 5.71 11.30
N ALA A 392 8.00 6.63 10.36
CA ALA A 392 9.27 7.38 10.28
C ALA A 392 9.72 8.08 11.57
N HIS A 393 8.78 8.43 12.45
CA HIS A 393 9.03 9.09 13.75
C HIS A 393 8.94 8.14 14.95
N PHE A 394 8.85 6.83 14.74
CA PHE A 394 8.62 5.87 15.81
C PHE A 394 9.77 5.83 16.82
N SER A 395 11.02 6.01 16.36
CA SER A 395 12.17 6.12 17.25
C SER A 395 12.08 7.33 18.18
N ASP A 396 11.84 8.53 17.63
CA ASP A 396 11.70 9.77 18.39
C ASP A 396 10.53 9.66 19.38
N PHE A 397 9.41 9.07 18.95
CA PHE A 397 8.27 8.80 19.81
C PHE A 397 8.62 7.90 21.00
N LEU A 398 9.37 6.81 20.77
CA LEU A 398 9.78 5.88 21.83
C LEU A 398 10.73 6.52 22.83
N GLN A 399 11.52 7.52 22.43
CA GLN A 399 12.44 8.23 23.31
C GLN A 399 11.70 8.95 24.45
N ASP A 400 10.53 9.51 24.17
CA ASP A 400 9.72 10.25 25.14
C ASP A 400 8.54 9.43 25.71
N PHE A 401 8.38 8.17 25.28
CA PHE A 401 7.24 7.33 25.69
C PHE A 401 7.49 6.66 27.06
N ALA A 402 6.87 7.22 28.11
CA ALA A 402 7.10 6.81 29.49
C ALA A 402 6.95 5.29 29.77
N HIS A 403 6.07 4.60 29.04
CA HIS A 403 5.82 3.17 29.23
C HIS A 403 6.96 2.26 28.75
N VAL A 404 7.94 2.79 28.01
CA VAL A 404 9.15 2.04 27.58
C VAL A 404 10.44 2.64 28.16
N ALA A 405 10.36 3.58 29.10
CA ALA A 405 11.53 4.26 29.66
C ALA A 405 12.56 3.31 30.32
N GLN A 406 12.13 2.13 30.79
CA GLN A 406 13.01 1.09 31.32
C GLN A 406 13.81 0.33 30.25
N TYR A 407 13.53 0.55 28.97
CA TYR A 407 14.19 -0.07 27.82
C TYR A 407 14.85 1.00 26.95
N PRO A 408 15.93 1.64 27.41
CA PRO A 408 16.57 2.79 26.73
C PRO A 408 17.12 2.47 25.34
N TYR A 409 17.24 1.19 24.97
CA TYR A 409 17.68 0.73 23.66
C TYR A 409 16.55 0.63 22.61
N PHE A 410 15.28 0.78 22.99
CA PHE A 410 14.15 0.69 22.04
C PHE A 410 14.19 1.75 20.94
N PRO A 411 14.50 3.04 21.21
CA PRO A 411 14.67 4.04 20.16
C PRO A 411 15.75 3.65 19.14
N ASP A 412 16.88 3.06 19.59
CA ASP A 412 17.97 2.62 18.72
C ASP A 412 17.61 1.36 17.92
N MET A 413 16.83 0.44 18.51
CA MET A 413 16.24 -0.67 17.76
C MET A 413 15.28 -0.15 16.68
N ALA A 414 14.41 0.81 17.00
CA ALA A 414 13.53 1.42 16.01
C ALA A 414 14.30 2.11 14.87
N ARG A 415 15.44 2.76 15.16
CA ARG A 415 16.32 3.32 14.13
C ARG A 415 16.89 2.24 13.20
N LEU A 416 17.32 1.11 13.76
CA LEU A 416 17.82 -0.02 12.99
C LEU A 416 16.73 -0.61 12.08
N GLU A 417 15.57 -0.93 12.64
CA GLU A 417 14.46 -1.52 11.89
C GLU A 417 13.93 -0.57 10.81
N TRP A 418 13.83 0.73 11.10
CA TRP A 418 13.46 1.72 10.09
C TRP A 418 14.53 1.85 8.98
N ALA A 419 15.81 1.71 9.31
CA ALA A 419 16.87 1.68 8.31
C ALA A 419 16.75 0.45 7.39
N LEU A 420 16.37 -0.72 7.93
CA LEU A 420 16.10 -1.93 7.14
C LEU A 420 14.84 -1.79 6.28
N HIS A 421 13.76 -1.25 6.84
CA HIS A 421 12.51 -0.95 6.12
C HIS A 421 12.77 -0.01 4.94
N THR A 422 13.45 1.12 5.18
CA THR A 422 13.77 2.07 4.10
C THR A 422 14.78 1.50 3.09
N ALA A 423 15.73 0.66 3.52
CA ALA A 423 16.63 -0.06 2.62
C ALA A 423 15.87 -1.04 1.71
N HIS A 424 14.82 -1.69 2.21
CA HIS A 424 13.97 -2.59 1.42
C HIS A 424 13.35 -1.88 0.21
N TYR A 425 12.92 -0.62 0.37
CA TYR A 425 12.28 0.19 -0.69
C TYR A 425 13.24 1.12 -1.44
N ALA A 426 14.51 1.19 -1.07
CA ALA A 426 15.46 2.10 -1.70
C ALA A 426 15.64 1.80 -3.20
N ASP A 427 16.02 2.82 -3.97
CA ASP A 427 16.29 2.68 -5.40
C ASP A 427 17.37 1.61 -5.68
N ASN A 428 17.25 0.97 -6.83
CA ASN A 428 18.21 -0.04 -7.29
C ASN A 428 19.39 0.64 -7.98
N ALA A 429 20.60 0.21 -7.67
CA ALA A 429 21.81 0.56 -8.41
C ALA A 429 22.74 -0.67 -8.50
N PRO A 430 23.45 -0.87 -9.63
CA PRO A 430 24.46 -1.94 -9.71
C PRO A 430 25.59 -1.67 -8.71
N ALA A 431 26.06 -2.71 -8.04
CA ALA A 431 27.22 -2.61 -7.17
C ALA A 431 28.49 -2.35 -8.00
N LEU A 432 29.44 -1.62 -7.42
CA LEU A 432 30.77 -1.37 -7.98
C LEU A 432 31.48 -2.70 -8.23
N ASP A 433 31.94 -2.93 -9.47
CA ASP A 433 32.71 -4.13 -9.81
C ASP A 433 34.13 -4.02 -9.18
N PRO A 434 34.57 -5.01 -8.38
CA PRO A 434 35.94 -5.05 -7.86
C PRO A 434 37.03 -4.90 -8.94
N ALA A 435 36.75 -5.31 -10.19
CA ALA A 435 37.67 -5.15 -11.31
C ALA A 435 37.90 -3.68 -11.69
N GLU A 436 36.99 -2.76 -11.37
CA GLU A 436 37.18 -1.32 -11.57
C GLU A 436 38.22 -0.75 -10.61
N LEU A 437 38.26 -1.23 -9.37
CA LEU A 437 39.25 -0.80 -8.37
C LEU A 437 40.64 -1.33 -8.70
N ALA A 438 40.74 -2.56 -9.22
CA ALA A 438 41.99 -3.20 -9.58
C ALA A 438 42.75 -2.50 -10.73
N GLN A 439 42.10 -1.60 -11.45
CA GLN A 439 42.71 -0.83 -12.55
C GLN A 439 43.58 0.34 -12.06
N TRP A 440 43.42 0.76 -10.80
CA TRP A 440 44.06 1.95 -10.26
C TRP A 440 45.16 1.61 -9.25
N SER A 441 46.22 2.41 -9.23
CA SER A 441 47.28 2.24 -8.24
C SER A 441 46.80 2.66 -6.84
N PRO A 442 47.41 2.14 -5.77
CA PRO A 442 47.08 2.55 -4.41
C PRO A 442 47.16 4.07 -4.20
N GLN A 443 48.10 4.76 -4.86
CA GLN A 443 48.26 6.22 -4.76
C GLN A 443 47.07 6.98 -5.38
N VAL A 444 46.48 6.44 -6.45
CA VAL A 444 45.29 7.05 -7.07
C VAL A 444 44.05 6.76 -6.22
N LEU A 445 43.94 5.53 -5.71
CA LEU A 445 42.84 5.12 -4.85
C LEU A 445 42.81 5.91 -3.52
N ASP A 446 43.97 6.30 -2.98
CA ASP A 446 44.08 7.12 -1.77
C ASP A 446 43.27 8.42 -1.85
N GLY A 447 43.28 9.08 -3.02
CA GLY A 447 42.52 10.29 -3.30
C GLY A 447 41.09 10.07 -3.79
N ALA A 448 40.65 8.82 -3.93
CA ALA A 448 39.35 8.50 -4.51
C ALA A 448 38.20 8.62 -3.50
N HIS A 449 37.02 8.96 -4.01
CA HIS A 449 35.76 8.94 -3.28
C HIS A 449 34.92 7.74 -3.72
N LEU A 450 34.17 7.15 -2.77
CA LEU A 450 33.27 6.04 -3.06
C LEU A 450 31.81 6.49 -2.90
N LEU A 451 31.00 6.22 -3.92
CA LEU A 451 29.57 6.53 -3.90
C LEU A 451 28.81 5.35 -3.33
N PHE A 452 28.03 5.58 -2.27
CA PHE A 452 27.27 4.54 -1.60
C PHE A 452 26.03 4.13 -2.38
N HIS A 453 25.68 2.85 -2.27
CA HIS A 453 24.39 2.36 -2.74
C HIS A 453 23.23 3.05 -1.97
N PRO A 454 22.11 3.41 -2.64
CA PRO A 454 20.98 4.11 -2.01
C PRO A 454 20.38 3.39 -0.79
N ALA A 455 20.45 2.06 -0.77
CA ALA A 455 20.01 1.21 0.34
C ALA A 455 20.96 1.20 1.55
N CYS A 456 22.20 1.71 1.43
CA CYS A 456 23.17 1.63 2.50
C CYS A 456 22.92 2.66 3.60
N ARG A 457 22.87 2.21 4.85
CA ARG A 457 22.77 3.05 6.05
C ARG A 457 23.77 2.58 7.10
N LEU A 458 24.43 3.54 7.74
CA LEU A 458 25.29 3.28 8.90
C LEU A 458 24.50 3.58 10.17
N LEU A 459 24.70 2.76 11.19
CA LEU A 459 24.11 2.91 12.51
C LEU A 459 25.22 2.84 13.56
N ALA A 460 25.20 3.76 14.51
CA ALA A 460 25.89 3.64 15.78
C ALA A 460 24.86 3.73 16.89
N SER A 461 25.06 2.89 17.90
CA SER A 461 24.20 2.74 19.07
C SER A 461 25.10 2.55 20.30
N GLU A 462 24.67 3.07 21.44
CA GLU A 462 25.30 2.78 22.74
C GLU A 462 24.88 1.41 23.30
N TRP A 463 23.99 0.73 22.58
CA TRP A 463 23.37 -0.54 22.93
C TRP A 463 23.63 -1.61 21.86
N ALA A 464 23.69 -2.89 22.25
CA ALA A 464 23.91 -4.06 21.38
C ALA A 464 22.72 -4.40 20.46
N VAL A 465 22.16 -3.41 19.77
CA VAL A 465 20.93 -3.54 18.96
C VAL A 465 21.15 -4.33 17.67
N VAL A 466 22.35 -4.32 17.09
CA VAL A 466 22.62 -5.09 15.86
C VAL A 466 22.65 -6.57 16.19
N GLU A 467 23.38 -6.94 17.26
CA GLU A 467 23.42 -8.32 17.74
C GLU A 467 22.04 -8.79 18.22
N LEU A 468 21.30 -7.95 18.96
CA LEU A 468 19.93 -8.26 19.39
C LEU A 468 19.00 -8.49 18.19
N TRP A 469 19.05 -7.62 17.18
CA TRP A 469 18.24 -7.77 15.96
C TRP A 469 18.60 -9.06 15.21
N GLN A 470 19.89 -9.38 15.11
CA GLN A 470 20.36 -10.62 14.48
C GLN A 470 19.85 -11.85 15.23
N ALA A 471 19.83 -11.83 16.56
CA ALA A 471 19.31 -12.93 17.38
C ALA A 471 17.80 -13.20 17.21
N HIS A 472 17.04 -12.23 16.68
CA HIS A 472 15.60 -12.36 16.42
C HIS A 472 15.28 -12.91 15.02
N GLN A 473 16.28 -13.16 14.17
CA GLN A 473 16.02 -13.70 12.84
C GLN A 473 15.76 -15.21 12.90
N ALA A 474 14.78 -15.68 12.14
CA ALA A 474 14.29 -17.07 12.19
C ALA A 474 15.40 -18.12 11.96
N ASP A 475 16.38 -17.82 11.11
CA ASP A 475 17.49 -18.70 10.75
C ASP A 475 18.81 -18.30 11.45
N SER A 476 18.75 -17.54 12.54
CA SER A 476 19.94 -17.02 13.21
C SER A 476 20.56 -18.01 14.18
N GLU A 477 21.89 -18.15 14.11
CA GLU A 477 22.70 -18.81 15.15
C GLU A 477 23.23 -17.81 16.20
N VAL A 478 22.93 -16.52 16.06
CA VAL A 478 23.38 -15.48 16.99
C VAL A 478 22.57 -15.58 18.27
N ALA A 479 23.26 -15.82 19.39
CA ALA A 479 22.63 -15.82 20.71
C ALA A 479 22.20 -14.40 21.11
N PHE A 480 21.21 -14.30 22.00
CA PHE A 480 20.86 -13.03 22.62
C PHE A 480 22.09 -12.41 23.32
N PRO A 481 22.29 -11.09 23.21
CA PRO A 481 23.44 -10.43 23.80
C PRO A 481 23.39 -10.57 25.33
N ALA A 482 24.48 -11.07 25.92
CA ALA A 482 24.60 -11.21 27.38
C ALA A 482 24.61 -9.85 28.11
N GLU A 483 25.03 -8.79 27.42
CA GLU A 483 25.06 -7.42 27.92
C GLU A 483 24.54 -6.48 26.83
N ILE A 484 23.44 -5.80 27.10
CA ILE A 484 22.81 -4.88 26.15
C ILE A 484 23.47 -3.49 26.14
N ALA A 485 24.04 -3.07 27.28
CA ALA A 485 24.62 -1.73 27.49
C ALA A 485 26.06 -1.64 27.00
N ARG A 486 26.27 -1.80 25.68
CA ARG A 486 27.58 -1.66 25.05
C ARG A 486 27.46 -1.06 23.65
N PRO A 487 28.48 -0.30 23.20
CA PRO A 487 28.48 0.24 21.84
C PRO A 487 28.36 -0.85 20.79
N ASP A 488 27.56 -0.56 19.76
CA ASP A 488 27.35 -1.44 18.63
C ASP A 488 27.25 -0.64 17.33
N TYR A 489 27.83 -1.19 16.28
CA TYR A 489 27.94 -0.52 14.98
C TYR A 489 27.36 -1.42 13.90
N GLY A 490 26.47 -0.87 13.10
CA GLY A 490 25.74 -1.59 12.06
C GLY A 490 25.90 -0.95 10.69
N LEU A 491 25.94 -1.80 9.68
CA LEU A 491 25.83 -1.43 8.27
C LEU A 491 24.63 -2.17 7.68
N VAL A 492 23.57 -1.42 7.41
CA VAL A 492 22.41 -1.92 6.66
C VAL A 492 22.73 -1.88 5.18
N THR A 493 22.52 -3.00 4.50
CA THR A 493 22.67 -3.17 3.05
C THR A 493 21.49 -3.96 2.49
N ARG A 494 21.43 -4.11 1.16
CA ARG A 494 20.41 -4.94 0.48
C ARG A 494 21.02 -5.82 -0.62
N PRO A 495 21.93 -6.75 -0.28
CA PRO A 495 22.43 -7.74 -1.24
C PRO A 495 21.28 -8.65 -1.67
N HIS A 496 21.23 -9.00 -2.96
CA HIS A 496 20.24 -9.93 -3.52
C HIS A 496 18.77 -9.62 -3.14
N TRP A 497 18.40 -8.33 -3.10
CA TRP A 497 17.05 -7.83 -2.77
C TRP A 497 16.61 -7.96 -1.31
N ARG A 498 17.39 -8.58 -0.43
CA ARG A 498 17.06 -8.74 0.99
C ARG A 498 17.80 -7.72 1.83
N ALA A 499 17.06 -6.88 2.56
CA ALA A 499 17.67 -5.98 3.52
C ALA A 499 18.29 -6.79 4.67
N SER A 500 19.53 -6.48 5.02
CA SER A 500 20.27 -7.15 6.08
C SER A 500 21.15 -6.15 6.82
N VAL A 501 21.60 -6.53 8.02
CA VAL A 501 22.55 -5.75 8.80
C VAL A 501 23.82 -6.56 9.06
N LEU A 502 24.95 -5.94 8.73
CA LEU A 502 26.27 -6.41 9.11
C LEU A 502 26.73 -5.66 10.37
N ARG A 503 27.16 -6.40 11.38
CA ARG A 503 27.83 -5.81 12.55
C ARG A 503 29.26 -5.42 12.18
N LEU A 504 29.67 -4.21 12.56
CA LEU A 504 30.97 -3.64 12.23
C LEU A 504 31.85 -3.53 13.48
N ALA A 505 33.16 -3.68 13.29
CA ALA A 505 34.15 -3.19 14.25
C ALA A 505 34.20 -1.64 14.23
N ALA A 506 34.66 -1.04 15.32
CA ALA A 506 34.71 0.42 15.46
C ALA A 506 35.56 1.11 14.35
N GLY A 507 36.71 0.53 13.99
CA GLY A 507 37.53 1.03 12.88
C GLY A 507 36.81 0.98 11.53
N SER A 508 36.10 -0.12 11.23
CA SER A 508 35.29 -0.24 10.01
C SER A 508 34.18 0.82 9.94
N TYR A 509 33.51 1.06 11.06
CA TYR A 509 32.48 2.10 11.16
C TYR A 509 33.08 3.50 10.95
N ALA A 510 34.24 3.79 11.54
CA ALA A 510 34.93 5.06 11.37
C ALA A 510 35.32 5.32 9.91
N ALA A 511 35.89 4.33 9.21
CA ALA A 511 36.19 4.44 7.78
C ALA A 511 34.94 4.70 6.93
N LEU A 512 33.89 3.87 7.09
CA LEU A 512 32.66 4.04 6.32
C LEU A 512 31.97 5.38 6.62
N SER A 513 32.03 5.85 7.86
CA SER A 513 31.50 7.16 8.24
C SER A 513 32.27 8.30 7.57
N ALA A 514 33.59 8.23 7.52
CA ALA A 514 34.42 9.20 6.80
C ALA A 514 34.10 9.22 5.30
N LEU A 515 33.98 8.06 4.65
CA LEU A 515 33.57 7.95 3.25
C LEU A 515 32.17 8.54 3.02
N ARG A 516 31.21 8.27 3.91
CA ARG A 516 29.84 8.77 3.80
C ARG A 516 29.76 10.30 3.93
N GLN A 517 30.71 10.91 4.66
CA GLN A 517 30.88 12.36 4.76
C GLN A 517 31.59 12.98 3.55
N GLY A 518 31.90 12.18 2.52
CA GLY A 518 32.56 12.63 1.30
C GLY A 518 34.08 12.74 1.41
N ARG A 519 34.71 12.16 2.44
CA ARG A 519 36.18 12.10 2.53
C ARG A 519 36.73 11.05 1.56
N THR A 520 38.03 11.14 1.27
CA THR A 520 38.72 10.19 0.38
C THR A 520 38.96 8.84 1.07
N LEU A 521 39.36 7.83 0.31
CA LEU A 521 39.72 6.51 0.84
C LEU A 521 40.90 6.57 1.82
N GLY A 522 41.94 7.37 1.52
CA GLY A 522 43.07 7.59 2.43
C GLY A 522 42.64 8.20 3.76
N ALA A 523 41.82 9.24 3.70
CA ALA A 523 41.28 9.88 4.90
C ALA A 523 40.35 8.97 5.72
N ALA A 524 39.71 7.99 5.07
CA ALA A 524 38.91 6.96 5.74
C ALA A 524 39.79 5.89 6.40
N LEU A 525 40.92 5.52 5.78
CA LEU A 525 41.93 4.65 6.37
C LEU A 525 42.52 5.27 7.64
N ASP A 526 42.91 6.55 7.58
CA ASP A 526 43.41 7.28 8.75
C ASP A 526 42.39 7.26 9.90
N ALA A 527 41.13 7.58 9.60
CA ALA A 527 40.05 7.58 10.59
C ALA A 527 39.82 6.19 11.22
N ALA A 528 40.02 5.11 10.48
CA ALA A 528 39.93 3.76 11.02
C ALA A 528 41.13 3.40 11.90
N LEU A 529 42.35 3.73 11.47
CA LEU A 529 43.59 3.45 12.20
C LEU A 529 43.69 4.23 13.52
N ASP A 530 43.12 5.44 13.57
CA ASP A 530 43.01 6.24 14.80
C ASP A 530 42.18 5.53 15.89
N VAL A 531 41.21 4.71 15.47
CA VAL A 531 40.30 3.98 16.38
C VAL A 531 40.78 2.54 16.62
N ASP A 532 41.30 1.90 15.58
CA ASP A 532 41.78 0.52 15.58
C ASP A 532 43.11 0.41 14.82
N PRO A 533 44.26 0.45 15.53
CA PRO A 533 45.57 0.33 14.89
C PRO A 533 45.82 -0.98 14.14
N ALA A 534 44.98 -2.00 14.35
CA ALA A 534 45.06 -3.29 13.66
C ALA A 534 44.11 -3.37 12.45
N PHE A 535 43.49 -2.26 12.05
CA PHE A 535 42.53 -2.22 10.95
C PHE A 535 43.12 -2.69 9.61
N ASP A 536 42.47 -3.68 9.00
CA ASP A 536 42.82 -4.22 7.68
C ASP A 536 41.83 -3.73 6.61
N LEU A 537 42.24 -2.69 5.88
CA LEU A 537 41.45 -2.13 4.79
C LEU A 537 41.15 -3.15 3.68
N GLY A 538 42.08 -4.06 3.37
CA GLY A 538 41.90 -5.03 2.28
C GLY A 538 40.73 -5.97 2.56
N THR A 539 40.72 -6.56 3.76
CA THR A 539 39.63 -7.43 4.22
C THR A 539 38.30 -6.69 4.31
N CYS A 540 38.30 -5.48 4.89
CA CYS A 540 37.08 -4.68 5.02
C CYS A 540 36.51 -4.26 3.66
N LEU A 541 37.36 -3.79 2.74
CA LEU A 541 36.93 -3.38 1.40
C LEU A 541 36.35 -4.56 0.61
N GLN A 542 36.96 -5.74 0.69
CA GLN A 542 36.41 -6.95 0.07
C GLN A 542 35.02 -7.27 0.62
N GLN A 543 34.82 -7.17 1.94
CA GLN A 543 33.53 -7.37 2.57
C GLN A 543 32.50 -6.33 2.09
N TRP A 544 32.86 -5.05 2.03
CA TRP A 544 31.96 -3.98 1.60
C TRP A 544 31.55 -4.12 0.12
N LEU A 545 32.47 -4.53 -0.76
CA LEU A 545 32.16 -4.82 -2.16
C LEU A 545 31.22 -6.01 -2.28
N THR A 546 31.47 -7.07 -1.52
CA THR A 546 30.60 -8.27 -1.50
C THR A 546 29.19 -7.93 -1.01
N GLN A 547 29.07 -7.00 -0.05
CA GLN A 547 27.77 -6.50 0.45
C GLN A 547 27.13 -5.42 -0.45
N GLY A 548 27.77 -5.06 -1.57
CA GLY A 548 27.24 -4.06 -2.50
C GLY A 548 27.14 -2.65 -1.91
N VAL A 549 28.09 -2.27 -1.04
CA VAL A 549 28.05 -0.98 -0.32
C VAL A 549 28.21 0.21 -1.25
N PHE A 550 28.97 0.06 -2.32
CA PHE A 550 29.32 1.12 -3.26
C PHE A 550 28.76 0.84 -4.65
N VAL A 551 28.44 1.90 -5.39
CA VAL A 551 27.91 1.84 -6.77
C VAL A 551 28.87 2.42 -7.80
N ALA A 552 29.84 3.23 -7.36
CA ALA A 552 30.81 3.87 -8.22
C ALA A 552 32.00 4.39 -7.41
N ILE A 553 33.11 4.60 -8.11
CA ILE A 553 34.30 5.31 -7.63
C ILE A 553 34.44 6.63 -8.39
N ALA A 554 34.72 7.72 -7.67
CA ALA A 554 35.05 9.02 -8.24
C ALA A 554 36.51 9.34 -7.93
N LEU A 555 37.32 9.44 -8.97
CA LEU A 555 38.75 9.72 -8.86
C LEU A 555 39.01 11.22 -8.69
N PRO A 556 40.13 11.60 -8.05
CA PRO A 556 40.54 13.00 -8.00
C PRO A 556 40.75 13.52 -9.43
N ALA A 557 40.43 14.79 -9.67
CA ALA A 557 40.67 15.41 -10.97
C ALA A 557 42.18 15.34 -11.28
N MET A 558 42.54 14.76 -12.43
CA MET A 558 43.93 14.76 -12.89
C MET A 558 44.39 16.21 -13.04
N GLN A 559 45.40 16.60 -12.26
CA GLN A 559 46.09 17.88 -12.44
C GLN A 559 47.10 17.79 -13.58
#